data_AF-X1CGY9-F1
#
_entry.id   AF-X1CGY9-F1
#
_cell.length_a   1.000
_cell.length_b   1.000
_cell.length_c   1.000
_cell.angle_alpha   90.00
_cell.angle_beta   90.00
_cell.angle_gamma   90.00
#
_symmetry.space_group_name_H-M   'P 1'
#
loop_
_entity.id
_entity.type
_entity.pdbx_description
1 polymer ?
#
loop_
_entity_poly.entity_id
_entity_poly.type
_entity_poly.pdbx_seq_one_letter_code
_entity_poly.pdbx_strand_id
1 'polypeptide(L)'
;MEAPKIPDKITEKTSAANEFTDLSDKDDIIKFFVPDNLQNAIFTGASVIGSLPSFQNFFITAEEFQADNNILYRDISDIFK
;
A
#
# COMPACT_ATOMS: atom_id res chain seq x y z
N MET A 1 11.76 18.22 16.14
CA MET A 1 10.58 17.34 16.13
C MET A 1 11.11 15.92 16.15
N GLU A 2 10.96 15.20 17.26
CA GLU A 2 11.37 13.79 17.33
C GLU A 2 10.41 12.93 16.49
N ALA A 3 10.96 12.02 15.70
CA ALA A 3 10.18 11.07 14.92
C ALA A 3 9.43 10.10 15.88
N PRO A 4 8.18 9.72 15.55
CA PRO A 4 7.43 8.80 16.39
C PRO A 4 8.12 7.43 16.41
N LYS A 5 8.49 6.96 17.61
CA LYS A 5 9.05 5.62 17.81
C LYS A 5 7.94 4.59 17.66
N ILE A 6 8.01 3.80 16.58
CA ILE A 6 7.10 2.68 16.34
C ILE A 6 7.41 1.58 17.37
N PRO A 7 6.43 1.02 18.08
CA PRO A 7 6.67 -0.05 19.04
C PRO A 7 7.21 -1.31 18.35
N ASP A 8 8.34 -1.84 18.83
CA ASP A 8 9.00 -3.05 18.30
C ASP A 8 8.13 -4.32 18.33
N LYS A 9 6.98 -4.28 19.00
CA LYS A 9 6.14 -5.44 19.32
C LYS A 9 5.00 -5.73 18.33
N ILE A 10 4.84 -4.96 17.25
CA ILE A 10 3.70 -5.11 16.33
C ILE A 10 3.95 -6.22 15.27
N THR A 11 5.17 -6.74 15.14
CA THR A 11 5.44 -7.87 14.24
C THR A 11 5.34 -9.19 14.99
N GLU A 12 4.11 -9.58 15.32
CA GLU A 12 3.84 -10.95 15.73
C GLU A 12 4.24 -11.87 14.56
N LYS A 13 5.30 -12.67 14.74
CA LYS A 13 5.75 -13.64 13.74
C LYS A 13 4.68 -14.72 13.58
N THR A 14 3.72 -14.49 12.70
CA THR A 14 2.80 -15.54 12.26
C THR A 14 3.63 -16.65 11.60
N SER A 15 3.40 -17.90 11.97
CA SER A 15 4.05 -19.04 11.32
C SER A 15 3.73 -19.00 9.82
N ALA A 16 4.74 -19.14 8.97
CA ALA A 16 4.58 -19.17 7.52
C ALA A 16 3.47 -20.18 7.14
N ALA A 17 2.55 -19.77 6.27
CA ALA A 17 1.48 -20.65 5.83
C ALA A 17 2.10 -21.85 5.07
N ASN A 18 1.55 -23.06 5.29
CA ASN A 18 2.10 -24.32 4.77
C ASN A 18 2.18 -24.33 3.22
N GLU A 19 1.49 -23.43 2.54
CA GLU A 19 1.57 -23.26 1.09
C GLU A 19 2.91 -22.65 0.62
N PHE A 20 3.71 -22.06 1.52
CA PHE A 20 4.98 -21.39 1.20
C PHE A 20 6.22 -22.12 1.74
N THR A 21 6.06 -23.32 2.30
CA THR A 21 7.17 -24.07 2.95
C THR A 21 8.16 -24.70 1.96
N ASP A 22 7.81 -24.81 0.68
CA ASP A 22 8.68 -25.39 -0.36
C ASP A 22 9.75 -24.40 -0.87
N LEU A 23 9.77 -23.17 -0.34
CA LEU A 23 10.80 -22.14 -0.60
C LEU A 23 11.95 -22.19 0.40
N SER A 24 11.97 -23.20 1.29
CA SER A 24 12.87 -23.31 2.45
C SER A 24 14.34 -23.57 2.12
N ASP A 25 14.69 -23.90 0.87
CA ASP A 25 16.09 -24.08 0.43
C ASP A 25 16.79 -22.77 0.02
N LYS A 26 16.12 -21.62 0.15
CA LYS A 26 16.74 -20.30 -0.03
C LYS A 26 16.59 -19.51 1.26
N ASP A 27 17.67 -18.93 1.75
CA ASP A 27 17.75 -18.04 2.93
C ASP A 27 16.89 -16.74 2.81
N ASP A 28 15.91 -16.71 1.90
CA ASP A 28 14.96 -15.63 1.75
C ASP A 28 13.92 -15.73 2.87
N ILE A 29 14.13 -14.96 3.93
CA ILE A 29 13.18 -14.81 5.04
C ILE A 29 11.89 -14.19 4.48
N ILE A 30 10.91 -15.04 4.15
CA ILE A 30 9.58 -14.58 3.75
C ILE A 30 8.88 -14.02 4.99
N LYS A 31 8.73 -12.69 5.04
CA LYS A 31 7.97 -12.01 6.09
C LYS A 31 6.52 -11.88 5.65
N PHE A 32 5.65 -12.63 6.30
CA PHE A 32 4.20 -12.47 6.15
C PHE A 32 3.70 -11.37 7.07
N PHE A 33 2.81 -10.53 6.54
CA PHE A 33 2.10 -9.53 7.31
C PHE A 33 0.61 -9.69 7.07
N VAL A 34 -0.14 -9.94 8.13
CA VAL A 34 -1.60 -9.93 8.12
C VAL A 34 -2.04 -8.75 8.97
N PRO A 35 -2.82 -7.80 8.42
CA PRO A 35 -3.34 -6.68 9.20
C PRO A 35 -4.26 -7.15 10.32
N ASP A 36 -4.16 -6.53 11.50
CA ASP A 36 -5.01 -6.85 12.66
C ASP A 36 -6.52 -6.73 12.37
N ASN A 37 -6.90 -5.73 11.54
CA ASN A 37 -8.25 -5.56 11.04
C ASN A 37 -8.30 -5.81 9.53
N LEU A 38 -8.22 -7.08 9.14
CA LEU A 38 -8.24 -7.51 7.74
C LEU A 38 -9.48 -7.01 6.99
N GLN A 39 -10.65 -6.99 7.64
CA GLN A 39 -11.91 -6.56 7.02
C GLN A 39 -11.84 -5.11 6.52
N ASN A 40 -11.20 -4.24 7.30
CA ASN A 40 -11.07 -2.82 6.97
C ASN A 40 -9.73 -2.47 6.32
N ALA A 41 -8.82 -3.43 6.12
CA ALA A 41 -7.45 -3.16 5.67
C ALA A 41 -7.39 -2.35 4.36
N ILE A 42 -8.27 -2.65 3.40
CA ILE A 42 -8.36 -1.91 2.14
C ILE A 42 -8.74 -0.45 2.39
N PHE A 43 -9.78 -0.23 3.19
CA PHE A 43 -10.26 1.13 3.48
C PHE A 43 -9.26 1.92 4.33
N THR A 44 -8.66 1.29 5.34
CA THR A 44 -7.61 1.90 6.17
C THR A 44 -6.40 2.27 5.32
N GLY A 45 -5.94 1.38 4.44
CA GLY A 45 -4.84 1.68 3.51
C GLY A 45 -5.18 2.83 2.57
N ALA A 46 -6.36 2.82 1.96
CA ALA A 46 -6.83 3.91 1.11
C ALA A 46 -6.94 5.24 1.85
N SER A 47 -7.37 5.23 3.11
CA SER A 47 -7.47 6.44 3.95
C SER A 47 -6.09 7.01 4.28
N VAL A 48 -5.12 6.15 4.60
CA VAL A 48 -3.73 6.57 4.84
C VAL A 48 -3.15 7.21 3.58
N ILE A 49 -3.30 6.55 2.43
CA ILE A 49 -2.77 7.04 1.15
C ILE A 49 -3.47 8.35 0.74
N GLY A 50 -4.81 8.40 0.81
CA GLY A 50 -5.61 9.58 0.46
C GLY A 50 -5.36 10.79 1.37
N SER A 51 -4.82 10.59 2.56
CA SER A 51 -4.43 11.68 3.46
C SER A 51 -3.11 12.36 3.09
N LEU A 52 -2.31 11.76 2.20
CA LEU A 52 -1.02 12.32 1.79
C LEU A 52 -1.24 13.50 0.83
N PRO A 53 -0.62 14.66 1.06
CA PRO A 53 -0.73 15.81 0.15
C PRO A 53 -0.30 15.48 -1.28
N SER A 54 0.75 14.66 -1.45
CA SER A 54 1.21 14.20 -2.76
C SER A 54 0.17 13.35 -3.49
N PHE A 55 -0.75 12.71 -2.77
CA PHE A 55 -1.79 11.90 -3.39
C PHE A 55 -2.87 12.74 -4.09
N GLN A 56 -2.96 14.04 -3.76
CA GLN A 56 -3.88 14.95 -4.44
C GLN A 56 -3.55 15.11 -5.93
N ASN A 57 -2.29 14.92 -6.33
CA ASN A 57 -1.87 15.00 -7.74
C ASN A 57 -2.46 13.88 -8.62
N PHE A 58 -2.99 12.82 -8.01
CA PHE A 58 -3.64 11.73 -8.73
C PHE A 58 -5.13 11.97 -8.97
N PHE A 59 -5.72 12.99 -8.35
CA PHE A 59 -7.13 13.27 -8.52
C PHE A 59 -7.36 13.81 -9.93
N ILE A 60 -8.49 13.42 -10.51
CA ILE A 60 -8.92 13.82 -11.84
C ILE A 60 -10.27 14.48 -11.68
N THR A 61 -10.42 15.69 -12.22
CA THR A 61 -11.71 16.39 -12.19
C THR A 61 -12.68 15.82 -13.21
N ALA A 62 -13.96 16.14 -13.06
CA ALA A 62 -14.97 15.74 -14.03
C ALA A 62 -14.65 16.31 -15.42
N GLU A 63 -14.21 17.55 -15.51
CA GLU A 63 -13.87 18.22 -16.76
C GLU A 63 -12.67 17.55 -17.46
N GLU A 64 -11.63 17.19 -16.70
CA GLU A 64 -10.46 16.48 -17.22
C GLU A 64 -10.84 15.11 -17.79
N PHE A 65 -11.71 14.37 -17.09
CA PHE A 65 -12.19 13.08 -17.57
C PHE A 65 -13.09 13.19 -18.81
N GLN A 66 -13.96 14.21 -18.88
CA GLN A 66 -14.79 14.45 -20.06
C GLN A 66 -13.96 14.84 -21.29
N ALA A 67 -12.84 15.53 -21.09
CA ALA A 67 -11.91 15.89 -22.17
C ALA A 67 -11.13 14.68 -22.70
N ASP A 68 -10.69 13.78 -21.81
CA ASP A 68 -10.04 12.53 -22.18
C ASP A 68 -10.39 11.40 -21.20
N ASN A 69 -11.23 10.47 -21.65
CA ASN A 69 -11.59 9.29 -20.86
C ASN A 69 -10.40 8.37 -20.58
N ASN A 70 -9.30 8.47 -21.34
CA ASN A 70 -8.12 7.64 -21.13
C ASN A 70 -7.19 8.18 -20.04
N ILE A 71 -7.46 9.36 -19.47
CA ILE A 71 -6.64 9.96 -18.43
C ILE A 71 -6.50 9.07 -17.18
N LEU A 72 -7.47 8.18 -16.93
CA LEU A 72 -7.41 7.18 -15.85
C LEU A 72 -6.35 6.09 -16.06
N TYR A 73 -5.88 5.90 -17.30
CA TYR A 73 -4.91 4.88 -17.68
C TYR A 73 -3.51 5.43 -17.96
N ARG A 74 -3.26 6.71 -17.66
CA ARG A 74 -1.94 7.32 -17.82
C ARG A 74 -0.93 6.69 -16.86
N ASP A 75 0.34 6.70 -17.24
CA ASP A 75 1.40 6.18 -16.38
C ASP A 75 1.58 7.08 -15.15
N ILE A 76 1.85 6.49 -13.99
CA ILE A 76 2.06 7.23 -12.74
C ILE A 76 3.26 8.19 -12.86
N SER A 77 4.27 7.83 -13.66
CA SER A 77 5.44 8.68 -13.91
C SER A 77 5.11 9.99 -14.61
N ASP A 78 3.97 10.08 -15.32
CA ASP A 78 3.53 11.30 -15.96
C ASP A 78 3.01 12.36 -14.96
N ILE A 79 2.68 11.96 -13.73
CA ILE A 79 2.06 12.82 -12.71
C ILE A 79 3.10 13.67 -11.94
N PHE A 80 4.36 13.22 -11.88
CA PHE A 80 5.41 13.84 -11.05
C PHE A 80 6.57 14.44 -11.86
N LYS A 81 6.32 14.84 -13.11
CA LYS A 81 7.31 15.51 -13.97
C LYS A 81 7.53 16.97 -13.58
#